data_AF-A0AA37S409-F1
#
_entry.id   AF-A0AA37S409-F1
#
_cell.length_a   1.000
_cell.length_b   1.000
_cell.length_c   1.000
_cell.angle_alpha   90.00
_cell.angle_beta   90.00
_cell.angle_gamma   90.00
#
_symmetry.space_group_name_H-M   'P 1'
#
loop_
_entity.id
_entity.type
_entity.pdbx_description
1 polymer ?
#
loop_
_entity_poly.entity_id
_entity_poly.type
_entity_poly.pdbx_seq_one_letter_code
_entity_poly.pdbx_strand_id
1 'polypeptide(L)'
;MPDIKNEVEFITRFDEVFDEELVGVIASSNIDTDWDKVGWRGIMLNNGIVWVDKDGKIISVNTQNATEQVRVEKLISQDKQSLHSSIKTFQKPILDWDTAKYRVRVDDLGDGNFRYASWSIDKSPSDKPDIVLINGDITFEGSGGNHHYTFKNGRYSYVLQVTVIGCDTSPPGWLEVYKDDKLLLSDAVISAVNKAN
;
A
#
# COMPACT_ATOMS: atom_id res chain seq x y z
N MET A 1 -0.18 6.99 2.92
CA MET A 1 -1.18 7.74 3.73
C MET A 1 -2.59 7.20 3.50
N PRO A 2 -3.61 7.50 4.34
CA PRO A 2 -4.99 7.21 4.00
C PRO A 2 -5.45 8.00 2.77
N ASP A 3 -6.15 7.32 1.86
CA ASP A 3 -6.73 7.89 0.65
C ASP A 3 -7.66 9.08 0.98
N ILE A 4 -7.73 10.05 0.08
CA ILE A 4 -8.71 11.13 0.11
C ILE A 4 -9.93 10.66 -0.70
N LYS A 5 -11.08 10.48 -0.05
CA LYS A 5 -12.23 9.79 -0.66
C LYS A 5 -13.33 10.70 -1.19
N ASN A 6 -13.35 11.96 -0.76
CA ASN A 6 -14.41 12.89 -1.09
C ASN A 6 -13.91 14.35 -1.10
N GLU A 7 -14.76 15.23 -1.59
CA GLU A 7 -14.49 16.67 -1.73
C GLU A 7 -14.14 17.35 -0.40
N VAL A 8 -14.87 17.02 0.68
CA VAL A 8 -14.64 17.62 2.01
C VAL A 8 -13.25 17.26 2.53
N GLU A 9 -12.87 15.98 2.41
CA GLU A 9 -11.52 15.52 2.75
C GLU A 9 -10.47 16.18 1.86
N PHE A 10 -10.74 16.34 0.56
CA PHE A 10 -9.80 16.96 -0.37
C PHE A 10 -9.53 18.42 -0.01
N ILE A 11 -10.57 19.22 0.23
CA ILE A 11 -10.43 20.62 0.64
C ILE A 11 -9.68 20.72 1.97
N THR A 12 -10.03 19.87 2.93
CA THR A 12 -9.40 19.89 4.26
C THR A 12 -7.92 19.52 4.23
N ARG A 13 -7.54 18.63 3.31
CA ARG A 13 -6.20 18.03 3.20
C ARG A 13 -5.42 18.57 2.00
N PHE A 14 -5.88 19.66 1.37
CA PHE A 14 -5.31 20.15 0.12
C PHE A 14 -3.81 20.43 0.27
N ASP A 15 -3.44 21.24 1.27
CA ASP A 15 -2.05 21.63 1.52
C ASP A 15 -1.16 20.47 2.03
N GLU A 16 -1.75 19.32 2.36
CA GLU A 16 -0.98 18.10 2.66
C GLU A 16 -0.42 17.45 1.39
N VAL A 17 -1.12 17.63 0.27
CA VAL A 17 -0.82 16.97 -1.01
C VAL A 17 -0.31 17.99 -2.05
N PHE A 18 -0.85 19.20 -2.03
CA PHE A 18 -0.54 20.31 -2.94
C PHE A 18 0.12 21.45 -2.18
N ASP A 19 1.40 21.27 -1.86
CA ASP A 19 2.20 22.32 -1.26
C ASP A 19 2.50 23.46 -2.26
N GLU A 20 3.07 24.56 -1.77
CA GLU A 20 3.37 25.74 -2.59
C GLU A 20 4.27 25.40 -3.80
N GLU A 21 5.21 24.47 -3.62
CA GLU A 21 6.10 24.02 -4.68
C GLU A 21 5.32 23.29 -5.78
N LEU A 22 4.50 22.28 -5.43
CA LEU A 22 3.69 21.55 -6.42
C LEU A 22 2.70 22.47 -7.13
N VAL A 23 2.02 23.36 -6.39
CA VAL A 23 1.08 24.32 -6.98
C VAL A 23 1.79 25.22 -7.97
N GLY A 24 3.00 25.69 -7.63
CA GLY A 24 3.85 26.47 -8.54
C GLY A 24 4.21 25.72 -9.82
N VAL A 25 4.60 24.45 -9.72
CA VAL A 25 4.90 23.58 -10.88
C VAL A 25 3.66 23.41 -11.77
N ILE A 26 2.49 23.13 -11.19
CA ILE A 26 1.25 22.96 -11.96
C ILE A 26 0.87 24.28 -12.64
N ALA A 27 0.88 25.40 -11.91
CA ALA A 27 0.46 26.71 -12.41
C ALA A 27 1.37 27.26 -13.51
N SER A 28 2.65 26.87 -13.51
CA SER A 28 3.63 27.26 -14.53
C SER A 28 3.76 26.26 -15.69
N SER A 29 3.08 25.11 -15.60
CA SER A 29 3.20 24.05 -16.62
C SER A 29 2.59 24.45 -17.95
N ASN A 30 3.19 23.93 -19.02
CA ASN A 30 2.70 24.07 -20.38
C ASN A 30 2.03 22.77 -20.84
N ILE A 31 0.76 22.88 -21.25
CA ILE A 31 -0.07 21.74 -21.66
C ILE A 31 0.48 20.97 -22.87
N ASP A 32 1.27 21.61 -23.72
CA ASP A 32 1.81 21.01 -24.95
C ASP A 32 3.15 20.30 -24.75
N THR A 33 3.89 20.65 -23.69
CA THR A 33 5.27 20.13 -23.48
C THR A 33 5.46 19.38 -22.19
N ASP A 34 4.69 19.71 -21.15
CA ASP A 34 4.91 19.16 -19.81
C ASP A 34 3.88 18.07 -19.49
N TRP A 35 2.86 17.90 -20.33
CA TRP A 35 1.80 16.92 -20.13
C TRP A 35 1.82 15.85 -21.22
N ASP A 36 2.01 14.61 -20.82
CA ASP A 36 2.12 13.47 -21.73
C ASP A 36 0.95 12.50 -21.56
N LYS A 37 0.37 12.08 -22.70
CA LYS A 37 -0.65 11.02 -22.73
C LYS A 37 0.01 9.66 -22.73
N VAL A 38 -0.21 8.87 -21.69
CA VAL A 38 0.41 7.54 -21.49
C VAL A 38 -0.62 6.43 -21.67
N GLY A 39 -1.38 6.51 -22.77
CA GLY A 39 -2.38 5.52 -23.14
C GLY A 39 -3.46 5.33 -22.07
N TRP A 40 -3.73 4.08 -21.68
CA TRP A 40 -4.74 3.75 -20.68
C TRP A 40 -4.40 4.21 -19.25
N ARG A 41 -3.13 4.58 -18.98
CA ARG A 41 -2.68 5.04 -17.65
C ARG A 41 -3.13 6.46 -17.33
N GLY A 42 -3.46 7.26 -18.33
CA GLY A 42 -3.88 8.65 -18.16
C GLY A 42 -2.91 9.66 -18.77
N ILE A 43 -3.00 10.90 -18.28
CA ILE A 43 -2.21 12.04 -18.69
C ILE A 43 -1.33 12.42 -17.50
N MET A 44 -0.01 12.47 -17.70
CA MET A 44 0.94 12.75 -16.63
C MET A 44 1.57 14.13 -16.81
N LEU A 45 1.76 14.85 -15.70
CA LEU A 45 2.58 16.06 -15.64
C LEU A 45 4.04 15.70 -15.36
N ASN A 46 4.94 16.19 -16.21
CA ASN A 46 6.37 15.91 -16.20
C ASN A 46 6.60 14.39 -16.10
N ASN A 47 7.56 13.95 -15.29
CA ASN A 47 7.84 12.54 -15.06
C ASN A 47 6.85 11.88 -14.08
N GLY A 48 5.56 12.18 -14.21
CA GLY A 48 4.51 11.60 -13.38
C GLY A 48 4.35 12.23 -12.01
N ILE A 49 4.62 13.53 -11.87
CA ILE A 49 4.42 14.26 -10.61
C ILE A 49 2.92 14.31 -10.26
N VAL A 50 2.07 14.49 -11.27
CA VAL A 50 0.61 14.41 -11.15
C VAL A 50 0.09 13.55 -12.29
N TRP A 51 -0.91 12.73 -12.02
CA TRP A 51 -1.64 11.96 -13.01
C TRP A 51 -3.10 12.38 -13.01
N VAL A 52 -3.67 12.59 -14.19
CA VAL A 52 -5.10 12.86 -14.39
C VAL A 52 -5.67 11.94 -15.47
N ASP A 53 -6.95 11.62 -15.38
CA ASP A 53 -7.64 10.94 -16.47
C ASP A 53 -8.09 11.93 -17.55
N LYS A 54 -8.69 11.40 -18.61
CA LYS A 54 -9.21 12.19 -19.74
C LYS A 54 -10.35 13.15 -19.36
N ASP A 55 -11.01 12.90 -18.24
CA ASP A 55 -12.14 13.69 -17.73
C ASP A 55 -11.67 14.74 -16.70
N GLY A 56 -10.34 14.82 -16.47
CA GLY A 56 -9.70 15.78 -15.58
C GLY A 56 -9.67 15.35 -14.10
N LYS A 57 -10.04 14.09 -13.79
CA LYS A 57 -9.96 13.57 -12.43
C LYS A 57 -8.51 13.23 -12.07
N ILE A 58 -8.06 13.69 -10.92
CA ILE A 58 -6.74 13.32 -10.37
C ILE A 58 -6.72 11.83 -10.04
N ILE A 59 -5.76 11.12 -10.64
CA ILE A 59 -5.47 9.71 -10.40
C ILE A 59 -4.45 9.57 -9.27
N SER A 60 -3.35 10.33 -9.32
CA SER A 60 -2.33 10.33 -8.27
C SER A 60 -1.54 11.64 -8.25
N VAL A 61 -0.93 11.90 -7.09
CA VAL A 61 0.06 12.94 -6.89
C VAL A 61 1.26 12.25 -6.27
N ASN A 62 2.42 12.33 -6.92
CA ASN A 62 3.63 11.59 -6.57
C ASN A 62 4.71 12.55 -6.05
N THR A 63 4.32 13.49 -5.19
CA THR A 63 5.25 14.42 -4.54
C THR A 63 5.86 13.81 -3.28
N GLN A 64 7.04 14.32 -2.91
CA GLN A 64 7.69 13.97 -1.64
C GLN A 64 7.89 15.24 -0.82
N ASN A 65 6.83 15.99 -0.59
CA ASN A 65 6.93 17.25 0.14
C ASN A 65 7.18 16.99 1.64
N ALA A 66 7.80 17.97 2.32
CA ALA A 66 8.18 17.83 3.72
C ALA A 66 6.97 17.65 4.67
N THR A 67 5.84 18.28 4.34
CA THR A 67 4.60 18.20 5.12
C THR A 67 4.05 16.77 5.15
N GLU A 68 4.01 16.12 3.98
CA GLU A 68 3.60 14.74 3.81
C GLU A 68 4.54 13.80 4.57
N GLN A 69 5.86 14.01 4.48
CA GLN A 69 6.85 13.20 5.19
C GLN A 69 6.62 13.25 6.71
N VAL A 70 6.47 14.45 7.29
CA VAL A 70 6.18 14.61 8.73
C VAL A 70 4.88 13.91 9.13
N ARG A 71 3.85 13.98 8.29
CA ARG A 71 2.57 13.30 8.54
C ARG A 71 2.72 11.78 8.47
N VAL A 72 3.42 11.26 7.47
CA VAL A 72 3.71 9.83 7.34
C VAL A 72 4.48 9.32 8.57
N GLU A 73 5.52 10.03 9.01
CA GLU A 73 6.28 9.68 10.21
C GLU A 73 5.41 9.64 11.47
N LYS A 74 4.51 10.63 11.62
CA LYS A 74 3.54 10.66 12.72
C LYS A 74 2.61 9.45 12.68
N LEU A 75 2.05 9.13 11.52
CA LEU A 75 1.16 7.98 11.34
C LEU A 75 1.88 6.65 11.63
N ILE A 76 3.10 6.48 11.11
CA ILE A 76 3.92 5.29 11.38
C ILE A 76 4.22 5.18 12.89
N SER A 77 4.54 6.29 13.55
CA SER A 77 4.80 6.31 14.99
C SER A 77 3.57 5.93 15.82
N GLN A 78 2.39 6.36 15.41
CA GLN A 78 1.11 5.96 16.03
C GLN A 78 0.80 4.47 15.77
N ASP A 79 1.00 4.01 14.54
CA ASP A 79 0.81 2.62 14.15
C ASP A 79 1.71 1.70 15.00
N LYS A 80 3.01 2.04 15.14
CA LYS A 80 3.95 1.34 16.02
C LYS A 80 3.48 1.25 17.48
N GLN A 81 2.81 2.27 18.00
CA GLN A 81 2.32 2.24 19.38
C GLN A 81 1.17 1.25 19.57
N SER A 82 0.34 1.06 18.53
CA SER A 82 -0.83 0.19 18.56
C SER A 82 -0.52 -1.31 18.49
N LEU A 83 0.68 -1.68 18.03
CA LEU A 83 1.07 -3.09 17.83
C LEU A 83 1.60 -3.75 19.11
N HIS A 84 1.68 -5.08 19.10
CA HIS A 84 2.43 -5.85 20.09
C HIS A 84 3.93 -5.52 20.03
N SER A 85 4.60 -5.54 21.18
CA SER A 85 6.02 -5.16 21.32
C SER A 85 6.97 -5.92 20.39
N SER A 86 6.66 -7.18 20.07
CA SER A 86 7.48 -8.03 19.20
C SER A 86 7.58 -7.58 17.75
N ILE A 87 6.71 -6.67 17.29
CA ILE A 87 6.66 -6.23 15.89
C ILE A 87 6.65 -4.70 15.72
N LYS A 88 7.02 -3.92 16.75
CA LYS A 88 7.04 -2.44 16.66
C LYS A 88 8.17 -1.87 15.81
N THR A 89 9.18 -2.67 15.51
CA THR A 89 10.35 -2.23 14.73
C THR A 89 10.14 -2.55 13.26
N PHE A 90 9.95 -1.52 12.44
CA PHE A 90 9.85 -1.57 10.98
C PHE A 90 10.08 -0.17 10.41
N GLN A 91 10.44 -0.09 9.13
CA GLN A 91 10.54 1.18 8.40
C GLN A 91 9.17 1.64 7.94
N LYS A 92 8.45 0.79 7.20
CA LYS A 92 7.14 1.13 6.61
C LYS A 92 6.12 0.00 6.79
N PRO A 93 4.88 0.33 7.15
CA PRO A 93 3.77 -0.61 7.02
C PRO A 93 3.43 -0.75 5.53
N ILE A 94 3.34 -1.97 5.03
CA ILE A 94 3.04 -2.23 3.62
C ILE A 94 1.59 -2.68 3.48
N LEU A 95 1.22 -3.78 4.17
CA LEU A 95 -0.13 -4.35 4.11
C LEU A 95 -0.71 -4.42 5.53
N ASP A 96 -1.99 -4.09 5.65
CA ASP A 96 -2.79 -4.31 6.87
C ASP A 96 -4.19 -4.74 6.41
N TRP A 97 -4.40 -6.05 6.44
CA TRP A 97 -5.50 -6.74 5.77
C TRP A 97 -6.30 -7.57 6.75
N ASP A 98 -7.61 -7.58 6.53
CA ASP A 98 -8.51 -8.54 7.12
C ASP A 98 -9.06 -9.48 6.04
N THR A 99 -9.03 -10.77 6.33
CA THR A 99 -9.81 -11.80 5.64
C THR A 99 -11.00 -12.20 6.52
N ALA A 100 -11.82 -13.14 6.07
CA ALA A 100 -12.89 -13.69 6.90
C ALA A 100 -12.39 -14.35 8.21
N LYS A 101 -11.12 -14.76 8.27
CA LYS A 101 -10.57 -15.57 9.38
C LYS A 101 -9.32 -14.98 10.02
N TYR A 102 -8.60 -14.12 9.31
CA TYR A 102 -7.29 -13.65 9.76
C TYR A 102 -7.15 -12.15 9.60
N ARG A 103 -6.42 -11.55 10.53
CA ARG A 103 -5.73 -10.29 10.30
C ARG A 103 -4.31 -10.61 9.84
N VAL A 104 -3.87 -9.96 8.78
CA VAL A 104 -2.56 -10.13 8.17
C VAL A 104 -1.89 -8.78 8.00
N ARG A 105 -0.61 -8.72 8.31
CA ARG A 105 0.20 -7.52 8.16
C ARG A 105 1.51 -7.85 7.47
N VAL A 106 1.94 -6.97 6.56
CA VAL A 106 3.30 -6.95 6.02
C VAL A 106 3.97 -5.64 6.36
N ASP A 107 5.18 -5.73 6.87
CA ASP A 107 6.04 -4.59 7.16
C ASP A 107 7.33 -4.68 6.36
N ASP A 108 7.79 -3.55 5.83
CA ASP A 108 9.16 -3.38 5.34
C ASP A 108 10.08 -3.08 6.52
N LEU A 109 11.07 -3.94 6.72
CA LEU A 109 12.08 -3.82 7.76
C LEU A 109 13.30 -3.01 7.30
N GLY A 110 13.41 -2.70 6.00
CA GLY A 110 14.58 -2.14 5.36
C GLY A 110 15.40 -3.17 4.57
N ASP A 111 16.26 -2.67 3.69
CA ASP A 111 17.22 -3.46 2.92
C ASP A 111 16.58 -4.63 2.12
N GLY A 112 15.34 -4.43 1.66
CA GLY A 112 14.58 -5.43 0.91
C GLY A 112 14.03 -6.58 1.77
N ASN A 113 14.06 -6.46 3.10
CA ASN A 113 13.56 -7.47 4.02
C ASN A 113 12.13 -7.15 4.48
N PHE A 114 11.21 -8.08 4.26
CA PHE A 114 9.82 -7.95 4.72
C PHE A 114 9.52 -8.88 5.89
N ARG A 115 8.57 -8.47 6.73
CA ARG A 115 7.98 -9.28 7.80
C ARG A 115 6.50 -9.50 7.57
N TYR A 116 6.07 -10.75 7.68
CA TYR A 116 4.68 -11.15 7.80
C TYR A 116 4.30 -11.34 9.26
N ALA A 117 3.16 -10.82 9.67
CA ALA A 117 2.52 -11.16 10.93
C ALA A 117 1.05 -11.48 10.70
N SER A 118 0.53 -12.46 11.44
CA SER A 118 -0.90 -12.75 11.39
C SER A 118 -1.49 -13.10 12.74
N TRP A 119 -2.78 -12.84 12.84
CA TRP A 119 -3.62 -13.16 13.98
C TRP A 119 -4.91 -13.80 13.49
N SER A 120 -5.55 -14.59 14.35
CA SER A 120 -6.97 -14.89 14.22
C SER A 120 -7.78 -13.57 14.22
N ILE A 121 -8.86 -13.49 13.44
CA ILE A 121 -9.59 -12.23 13.20
C ILE A 121 -10.18 -11.58 14.47
N ASP A 122 -10.40 -12.36 15.52
CA ASP A 122 -10.90 -11.93 16.82
C ASP A 122 -9.83 -11.26 17.71
N LYS A 123 -8.55 -11.30 17.31
CA LYS A 123 -7.43 -10.73 18.07
C LYS A 123 -7.09 -9.31 17.62
N SER A 124 -6.60 -8.53 18.59
CA SER A 124 -6.10 -7.18 18.37
C SER A 124 -4.66 -7.21 17.85
N PRO A 125 -4.23 -6.23 17.02
CA PRO A 125 -2.82 -6.05 16.67
C PRO A 125 -1.88 -5.82 17.87
N SER A 126 -2.43 -5.39 19.01
CA SER A 126 -1.71 -5.26 20.28
C SER A 126 -1.42 -6.60 20.96
N ASP A 127 -2.17 -7.66 20.62
CA ASP A 127 -1.95 -9.01 21.11
C ASP A 127 -0.76 -9.65 20.41
N LYS A 128 -0.14 -10.63 21.07
CA LYS A 128 0.96 -11.38 20.47
C LYS A 128 0.48 -12.06 19.18
N PRO A 129 1.16 -11.84 18.03
CA PRO A 129 0.80 -12.48 16.77
C PRO A 129 0.89 -14.01 16.88
N ASP A 130 -0.01 -14.69 16.17
CA ASP A 130 -0.02 -16.15 16.08
C ASP A 130 1.16 -16.65 15.24
N ILE A 131 1.51 -15.89 14.20
CA ILE A 131 2.65 -16.17 13.31
C ILE A 131 3.41 -14.87 13.08
N VAL A 132 4.74 -14.96 13.11
CA VAL A 132 5.65 -13.92 12.63
C VAL A 132 6.72 -14.59 11.77
N LEU A 133 6.84 -14.16 10.51
CA LEU A 133 7.86 -14.63 9.57
C LEU A 133 8.65 -13.44 9.04
N ILE A 134 9.94 -13.61 8.83
CA ILE A 134 10.87 -12.60 8.31
C ILE A 134 11.50 -13.10 7.02
N ASN A 135 12.28 -12.24 6.36
CA ASN A 135 12.96 -12.54 5.10
C ASN A 135 11.94 -12.90 4.00
N GLY A 136 10.85 -12.12 3.95
CA GLY A 136 9.92 -12.22 2.83
C GLY A 136 10.52 -11.59 1.58
N ASP A 137 10.12 -12.13 0.43
CA ASP A 137 10.48 -11.62 -0.90
C ASP A 137 9.25 -11.00 -1.58
N ILE A 138 9.49 -10.02 -2.45
CA ILE A 138 8.48 -9.43 -3.33
C ILE A 138 8.72 -9.85 -4.78
N THR A 139 7.66 -10.13 -5.54
CA THR A 139 7.75 -10.39 -6.99
C THR A 139 6.63 -9.66 -7.72
N PHE A 140 6.99 -8.89 -8.74
CA PHE A 140 6.03 -8.14 -9.56
C PHE A 140 5.56 -8.96 -10.76
N GLU A 141 4.27 -8.87 -11.04
CA GLU A 141 3.57 -9.55 -12.12
C GLU A 141 3.28 -8.57 -13.27
N GLY A 142 4.22 -8.49 -14.21
CA GLY A 142 4.13 -7.59 -15.36
C GLY A 142 4.28 -6.11 -15.00
N SER A 143 3.82 -5.22 -15.89
CA SER A 143 3.95 -3.76 -15.72
C SER A 143 2.77 -3.08 -15.02
N GLY A 144 1.80 -3.88 -14.59
CA GLY A 144 0.53 -3.40 -14.02
C GLY A 144 0.60 -3.06 -12.54
N GLY A 145 1.66 -3.49 -11.86
CA GLY A 145 1.83 -3.28 -10.42
C GLY A 145 1.23 -4.39 -9.57
N ASN A 146 0.50 -5.35 -10.13
CA ASN A 146 0.19 -6.60 -9.41
C ASN A 146 1.50 -7.26 -8.97
N HIS A 147 1.51 -7.79 -7.77
CA HIS A 147 2.70 -8.39 -7.17
C HIS A 147 2.30 -9.29 -6.02
N HIS A 148 3.26 -10.04 -5.48
CA HIS A 148 3.05 -10.81 -4.28
C HIS A 148 4.21 -10.76 -3.31
N TYR A 149 3.91 -10.87 -2.02
CA TYR A 149 4.90 -11.13 -0.98
C TYR A 149 4.90 -12.60 -0.60
N THR A 150 6.07 -13.24 -0.56
CA THR A 150 6.21 -14.66 -0.20
C THR A 150 7.07 -14.82 1.03
N PHE A 151 6.59 -15.62 1.99
CA PHE A 151 7.28 -15.98 3.23
C PHE A 151 7.33 -17.49 3.38
N LYS A 152 8.49 -18.04 3.77
CA LYS A 152 8.69 -19.48 3.96
C LYS A 152 8.76 -19.85 5.44
N ASN A 153 8.15 -20.98 5.81
CA ASN A 153 8.24 -21.57 7.15
C ASN A 153 8.31 -23.10 7.03
N GLY A 154 9.53 -23.61 6.87
CA GLY A 154 9.76 -25.03 6.59
C GLY A 154 9.05 -25.44 5.30
N ARG A 155 8.13 -26.40 5.40
CA ARG A 155 7.34 -26.91 4.25
C ARG A 155 6.20 -25.98 3.81
N TYR A 156 5.92 -24.94 4.58
CA TYR A 156 4.83 -24.02 4.30
C TYR A 156 5.33 -22.76 3.59
N SER A 157 4.52 -22.21 2.70
CA SER A 157 4.71 -20.86 2.17
C SER A 157 3.44 -20.03 2.24
N TYR A 158 3.59 -18.79 2.66
CA TYR A 158 2.53 -17.80 2.79
C TYR A 158 2.74 -16.78 1.68
N VAL A 159 1.76 -16.65 0.80
CA VAL A 159 1.81 -15.79 -0.39
C VAL A 159 0.67 -14.78 -0.30
N LEU A 160 1.01 -13.50 -0.35
CA LEU A 160 0.08 -12.40 -0.23
C LEU A 160 0.00 -11.74 -1.60
N GLN A 161 -1.01 -12.14 -2.36
CA GLN A 161 -1.28 -11.64 -3.71
C GLN A 161 -1.90 -10.25 -3.62
N VAL A 162 -1.27 -9.24 -4.22
CA VAL A 162 -1.73 -7.85 -4.23
C VAL A 162 -2.32 -7.53 -5.59
N THR A 163 -3.58 -7.11 -5.61
CA THR A 163 -4.29 -6.70 -6.82
C THR A 163 -4.27 -5.18 -6.93
N VAL A 164 -3.47 -4.66 -7.88
CA VAL A 164 -3.44 -3.25 -8.25
C VAL A 164 -4.35 -3.00 -9.45
N ILE A 165 -4.33 -3.90 -10.42
CA ILE A 165 -5.24 -3.91 -11.57
C ILE A 165 -6.16 -5.12 -11.44
N GLY A 166 -7.42 -4.82 -11.12
CA GLY A 166 -8.53 -5.77 -11.07
C GLY A 166 -9.79 -5.16 -11.70
N CYS A 167 -10.92 -5.84 -11.55
CA CYS A 167 -12.22 -5.27 -11.83
C CYS A 167 -12.88 -4.74 -10.54
N ASP A 168 -14.02 -4.06 -10.65
CA ASP A 168 -14.73 -3.47 -9.50
C ASP A 168 -15.12 -4.49 -8.41
N THR A 169 -15.12 -5.79 -8.75
CA THR A 169 -15.42 -6.89 -7.83
C THR A 169 -14.18 -7.65 -7.36
N SER A 170 -12.98 -7.29 -7.82
CA SER A 170 -11.74 -7.91 -7.37
C SER A 170 -11.46 -7.51 -5.92
N PRO A 171 -11.11 -8.47 -5.04
CA PRO A 171 -10.62 -8.12 -3.71
C PRO A 171 -9.29 -7.36 -3.84
N PRO A 172 -8.89 -6.58 -2.81
CA PRO A 172 -7.56 -5.95 -2.77
C PRO A 172 -6.41 -6.95 -2.91
N GLY A 173 -6.66 -8.22 -2.56
CA GLY A 173 -5.68 -9.28 -2.63
C GLY A 173 -6.19 -10.61 -2.08
N TRP A 174 -5.28 -11.57 -1.97
CA TRP A 174 -5.52 -12.87 -1.36
C TRP A 174 -4.40 -13.26 -0.41
N LEU A 175 -4.76 -13.89 0.70
CA LEU A 175 -3.85 -14.69 1.52
C LEU A 175 -3.91 -16.13 1.01
N GLU A 176 -2.79 -16.64 0.53
CA GLU A 176 -2.64 -18.03 0.14
C GLU A 176 -1.60 -18.73 1.01
N VAL A 177 -1.90 -19.97 1.40
CA VAL A 177 -0.96 -20.81 2.15
C VAL A 177 -0.80 -22.13 1.42
N TYR A 178 0.45 -22.49 1.16
CA TYR A 178 0.84 -23.72 0.50
C TYR A 178 1.63 -24.60 1.46
N LYS A 179 1.57 -25.91 1.24
CA LYS A 179 2.45 -26.89 1.87
C LYS A 179 2.98 -27.85 0.82
N ASP A 180 4.30 -27.96 0.71
CA ASP A 180 4.94 -28.77 -0.33
C ASP A 180 4.34 -28.44 -1.72
N ASP A 181 4.22 -27.14 -2.02
CA ASP A 181 3.62 -26.54 -3.22
C ASP A 181 2.14 -26.83 -3.48
N LYS A 182 1.44 -27.51 -2.56
CA LYS A 182 -0.01 -27.71 -2.61
C LYS A 182 -0.74 -26.62 -1.85
N LEU A 183 -1.67 -25.93 -2.52
CA LEU A 183 -2.56 -24.94 -1.90
C LEU A 183 -3.39 -25.57 -0.78
N LEU A 184 -3.35 -24.96 0.40
CA LEU A 184 -4.12 -25.35 1.59
C LEU A 184 -5.19 -24.32 1.96
N LEU A 185 -4.90 -23.04 1.72
CA LEU A 185 -5.78 -21.91 2.03
C LEU A 185 -5.69 -20.90 0.90
N SER A 186 -6.82 -20.35 0.48
CA SER A 186 -6.91 -19.13 -0.32
C SER A 186 -8.08 -18.32 0.22
N ASP A 187 -7.76 -17.23 0.91
CA ASP A 187 -8.73 -16.35 1.55
C ASP A 187 -8.65 -14.96 0.91
N ALA A 188 -9.77 -14.48 0.38
CA ALA A 188 -9.87 -13.13 -0.16
C ALA A 188 -9.79 -12.08 0.95
N VAL A 189 -9.09 -10.98 0.66
CA VAL A 189 -9.06 -9.79 1.51
C VAL A 189 -10.43 -9.10 1.42
N ILE A 190 -11.06 -8.88 2.57
CA ILE A 190 -12.38 -8.23 2.67
C ILE A 190 -12.27 -6.76 3.08
N SER A 191 -11.17 -6.40 3.74
CA SER A 191 -10.85 -5.04 4.13
C SER A 191 -9.35 -4.86 4.09
N ALA A 192 -8.92 -3.74 3.52
CA ALA A 192 -7.52 -3.34 3.50
C ALA A 192 -7.44 -1.90 4.00
N VAL A 193 -6.49 -1.63 4.89
CA VAL A 193 -6.07 -0.26 5.15
C VAL A 193 -4.85 -0.03 4.25
N ASN A 194 -5.03 0.80 3.22
CA ASN A 194 -3.93 1.28 2.40
C ASN A 194 -3.00 2.12 3.31
N LYS A 195 -1.93 1.49 3.84
CA LYS A 195 -0.98 2.14 4.74
C LYS A 195 0.27 2.67 4.04
N ALA A 196 0.38 2.50 2.72
CA ALA A 196 1.36 3.19 1.89
C ALA A 196 0.88 3.22 0.42
N ASN A 197 0.64 4.42 -0.11
CA ASN A 197 1.62 5.05 -0.98
C ASN A 197 2.24 6.19 -0.18
#